data_AF-A0A379AEM8-F1
#
_entry.id   AF-A0A379AEM8-F1
#
_cell.length_a   1.000
_cell.length_b   1.000
_cell.length_c   1.000
_cell.angle_alpha   90.00
_cell.angle_beta   90.00
_cell.angle_gamma   90.00
#
_symmetry.space_group_name_H-M   'P 1'
#
loop_
_entity.id
_entity.type
_entity.pdbx_description
1 polymer ?
#
loop_
_entity_poly.entity_id
_entity_poly.type
_entity_poly.pdbx_seq_one_letter_code
_entity_poly.pdbx_strand_id
1 'polypeptide(L)'
;MNDFITDLSLDPRIKGKIIQLNNISDPELTLLYKNAWFTLYPSLYEGWGLPVAESLAFGKYCLASSAASVPEVAGDLLDYIDPWDVLGWAEKIRYFIDNPDAIKQREKRIEAEYKSTKWSETAASVLN
;
A
#
# COMPACT_ATOMS: atom_id res chain seq x y z
N MET A 1 0.38 12.64 23.47
CA MET A 1 -0.10 11.54 22.59
C MET A 1 -1.33 12.08 21.86
N ASN A 2 -1.25 12.66 20.66
CA ASN A 2 -0.15 12.77 19.71
C ASN A 2 -0.18 14.17 19.06
N ASP A 3 0.68 15.10 19.51
CA ASP A 3 0.67 16.51 19.08
C ASP A 3 0.71 16.66 17.56
N PHE A 4 1.44 15.76 16.88
CA PHE A 4 1.53 15.73 15.42
C PHE A 4 0.19 15.54 14.70
N ILE A 5 -0.68 14.63 15.17
CA ILE A 5 -1.98 14.41 14.51
C ILE A 5 -2.87 15.62 14.71
N THR A 6 -2.83 16.22 15.90
CA THR A 6 -3.52 17.48 16.18
C THR A 6 -3.00 18.58 15.26
N ASP A 7 -1.70 18.72 15.10
CA ASP A 7 -1.08 19.71 14.20
C ASP A 7 -1.53 19.51 12.75
N LEU A 8 -1.56 18.26 12.26
CA LEU A 8 -2.05 17.95 10.91
C LEU A 8 -3.52 18.36 10.73
N SER A 9 -4.36 18.17 11.75
CA SER A 9 -5.78 18.52 11.70
C SER A 9 -6.02 20.05 11.70
N LEU A 10 -5.07 20.81 12.25
CA LEU A 10 -5.14 22.27 12.37
C LEU A 10 -4.48 23.00 11.20
N ASP A 11 -3.59 22.34 10.47
CA ASP A 11 -2.90 22.94 9.31
C ASP A 11 -3.89 23.26 8.17
N PRO A 12 -4.05 24.54 7.78
CA PRO A 12 -5.01 24.95 6.76
C PRO A 12 -4.75 24.35 5.37
N ARG A 13 -3.53 23.86 5.09
CA ARG A 13 -3.16 23.26 3.80
C ARG A 13 -3.79 21.88 3.60
N ILE A 14 -3.98 21.14 4.69
CA ILE A 14 -4.39 19.72 4.70
C ILE A 14 -5.63 19.44 5.54
N LYS A 15 -6.14 20.43 6.27
CA LYS A 15 -7.38 20.32 7.05
C LYS A 15 -8.52 19.75 6.20
N GLY A 16 -9.10 18.65 6.67
CA GLY A 16 -10.18 17.93 5.99
C GLY A 16 -9.77 17.09 4.78
N LYS A 17 -8.48 17.01 4.45
CA LYS A 17 -7.94 16.19 3.34
C LYS A 17 -7.35 14.85 3.81
N ILE A 18 -6.95 14.77 5.08
CA ILE A 18 -6.44 13.56 5.71
C ILE A 18 -7.48 13.08 6.72
N ILE A 19 -7.93 11.83 6.55
CA ILE A 19 -8.88 11.18 7.46
C ILE A 19 -8.12 10.07 8.17
N GLN A 20 -7.97 10.19 9.49
CA GLN A 20 -7.42 9.11 10.30
C GLN A 20 -8.54 8.20 10.78
N LEU A 21 -8.34 6.91 10.55
CA LEU A 21 -9.25 5.84 10.88
C LEU A 21 -8.57 4.93 11.90
N ASN A 22 -9.22 4.68 13.03
CA ASN A 22 -8.69 3.84 14.12
C ASN A 22 -9.68 2.70 14.40
N ASN A 23 -9.18 1.53 14.80
CA ASN A 23 -9.99 0.36 15.16
C ASN A 23 -10.97 -0.08 14.05
N ILE A 24 -10.50 -0.12 12.81
CA ILE A 24 -11.29 -0.49 11.64
C ILE A 24 -11.48 -2.00 11.61
N SER A 25 -12.72 -2.44 11.41
CA SER A 25 -13.06 -3.86 11.28
C SER A 25 -12.69 -4.40 9.89
N ASP A 26 -12.54 -5.72 9.75
CA ASP A 26 -12.21 -6.35 8.46
C ASP A 26 -13.18 -5.99 7.32
N PRO A 27 -14.52 -5.90 7.54
CA PRO A 27 -15.44 -5.46 6.50
C PRO A 27 -15.21 -4.00 6.08
N GLU A 28 -14.92 -3.11 7.03
CA GLU A 28 -14.62 -1.70 6.73
C GLU A 28 -13.30 -1.57 5.98
N LEU A 29 -12.25 -2.29 6.41
CA LEU A 29 -10.97 -2.32 5.73
C LEU A 29 -11.10 -2.88 4.30
N THR A 30 -11.92 -3.92 4.13
CA THR A 30 -12.28 -4.46 2.81
C THR A 30 -12.92 -3.40 1.91
N LEU A 31 -13.82 -2.57 2.45
CA LEU A 31 -14.43 -1.47 1.70
C LEU A 31 -13.39 -0.42 1.31
N LEU A 32 -12.46 -0.09 2.21
CA LEU A 32 -11.38 0.87 1.94
C LEU A 32 -10.49 0.36 0.81
N TYR A 33 -10.02 -0.88 0.87
CA TYR A 33 -9.20 -1.46 -0.20
C TYR A 33 -9.94 -1.44 -1.54
N LYS A 34 -11.18 -1.96 -1.60
CA LYS A 34 -11.94 -2.03 -2.87
C LYS A 34 -12.17 -0.67 -3.52
N ASN A 35 -12.37 0.39 -2.72
CA ASN A 35 -12.69 1.73 -3.21
C ASN A 35 -11.48 2.67 -3.27
N ALA A 36 -10.31 2.26 -2.79
CA ALA A 36 -9.08 3.02 -2.95
C ALA A 36 -8.71 3.15 -4.43
N TRP A 37 -8.15 4.30 -4.79
CA TRP A 37 -7.55 4.50 -6.12
C TRP A 37 -6.23 3.73 -6.24
N PHE A 38 -5.41 3.79 -5.19
CA PHE A 38 -4.21 2.98 -4.96
C PHE A 38 -3.79 3.14 -3.50
N THR A 39 -2.89 2.30 -3.01
CA THR A 39 -2.37 2.35 -1.64
C THR A 39 -0.92 2.83 -1.59
N LEU A 40 -0.51 3.36 -0.44
CA LEU A 40 0.85 3.79 -0.17
C LEU A 40 1.39 3.00 1.01
N TYR A 41 2.63 2.52 0.90
CA TYR A 41 3.29 1.81 2.01
C TYR A 41 4.75 2.27 2.17
N PRO A 42 4.98 3.49 2.73
CA PRO A 42 6.29 4.09 2.88
C PRO A 42 7.02 3.58 4.16
N SER A 43 6.98 2.27 4.42
CA SER A 43 7.56 1.73 5.66
C SER A 43 9.09 1.79 5.65
N LEU A 44 9.70 2.12 6.80
CA LEU A 44 11.15 2.16 6.98
C LEU A 44 11.75 0.76 7.21
N TYR A 45 10.97 -0.14 7.80
CA TYR A 45 11.40 -1.50 8.11
C TYR A 45 10.17 -2.38 8.34
N GLU A 46 10.16 -3.56 7.75
CA GLU A 46 9.10 -4.54 7.91
C GLU A 46 9.64 -5.96 7.99
N GLY A 47 8.89 -6.82 8.68
CA GLY A 47 9.18 -8.25 8.73
C GLY A 47 8.68 -9.03 7.51
N TRP A 48 7.52 -8.66 6.95
CA TRP A 48 6.97 -9.35 5.77
C TRP A 48 6.33 -8.41 4.75
N GLY A 49 5.52 -7.43 5.17
CA GLY A 49 4.83 -6.52 4.25
C GLY A 49 3.38 -6.93 3.95
N LEU A 50 2.65 -7.42 4.96
CA LEU A 50 1.25 -7.84 4.84
C LEU A 50 0.33 -6.78 4.20
N PRO A 51 0.45 -5.46 4.50
CA PRO A 51 -0.39 -4.45 3.84
C PRO A 51 -0.20 -4.37 2.32
N VAL A 52 1.01 -4.68 1.83
CA VAL A 52 1.26 -4.78 0.38
C VAL A 52 0.54 -6.00 -0.16
N ALA A 53 0.72 -7.17 0.47
CA ALA A 53 0.07 -8.41 0.05
C ALA A 53 -1.46 -8.29 0.01
N GLU A 54 -2.06 -7.60 1.00
CA GLU A 54 -3.49 -7.31 1.07
C GLU A 54 -3.94 -6.41 -0.07
N SER A 55 -3.21 -5.31 -0.34
CA SER A 55 -3.52 -4.41 -1.46
C SER A 55 -3.60 -5.19 -2.78
N LEU A 56 -2.61 -6.04 -3.04
CA LEU A 56 -2.54 -6.83 -4.26
C LEU A 56 -3.62 -7.93 -4.30
N ALA A 57 -3.97 -8.52 -3.15
CA ALA A 57 -5.07 -9.49 -3.05
C ALA A 57 -6.43 -8.87 -3.37
N PHE A 58 -6.60 -7.56 -3.15
CA PHE A 58 -7.77 -6.79 -3.60
C PHE A 58 -7.63 -6.25 -5.03
N GLY A 59 -6.59 -6.63 -5.78
CA GLY A 59 -6.32 -6.17 -7.13
C GLY A 59 -5.89 -4.70 -7.19
N LYS A 60 -5.45 -4.12 -6.07
CA LYS A 60 -5.08 -2.71 -5.97
C LYS A 60 -3.58 -2.53 -6.11
N TYR A 61 -3.22 -1.52 -6.89
CA TYR A 61 -1.85 -1.07 -6.99
C TYR A 61 -1.39 -0.47 -5.65
N CYS A 62 -0.19 -0.85 -5.22
CA CYS A 62 0.47 -0.30 -4.04
C CYS A 62 1.78 0.37 -4.47
N LEU A 63 1.97 1.64 -4.12
CA LEU A 63 3.28 2.26 -4.17
C LEU A 63 3.98 2.00 -2.84
N ALA A 64 5.08 1.24 -2.86
CA ALA A 64 5.71 0.72 -1.66
C ALA A 64 7.15 1.20 -1.49
N SER A 65 7.70 1.09 -0.29
CA SER A 65 9.11 1.37 -0.06
C SER A 65 10.01 0.26 -0.59
N SER A 66 11.24 0.60 -0.99
CA SER A 66 12.25 -0.39 -1.38
C SER A 66 12.97 -1.05 -0.18
N ALA A 67 12.45 -0.86 1.04
CA ALA A 67 13.11 -1.27 2.26
C ALA A 67 12.78 -2.71 2.67
N ALA A 68 13.75 -3.37 3.31
CA ALA A 68 13.59 -4.69 3.94
C ALA A 68 12.95 -5.73 3.00
N SER A 69 12.00 -6.53 3.51
CA SER A 69 11.33 -7.60 2.76
C SER A 69 10.22 -7.11 1.83
N VAL A 70 9.94 -5.81 1.77
CA VAL A 70 8.78 -5.27 1.02
C VAL A 70 8.83 -5.63 -0.47
N PRO A 71 9.99 -5.58 -1.16
CA PRO A 71 10.08 -6.02 -2.55
C PRO A 71 9.82 -7.52 -2.76
N GLU A 72 10.04 -8.36 -1.74
CA GLU A 72 9.85 -9.82 -1.85
C GLU A 72 8.38 -10.21 -2.01
N VAL A 73 7.45 -9.36 -1.53
CA VAL A 73 6.00 -9.62 -1.59
C VAL A 73 5.44 -9.52 -3.02
N ALA A 74 5.95 -8.57 -3.78
CA ALA A 74 5.32 -8.17 -5.04
C ALA A 74 6.27 -8.14 -6.25
N GLY A 75 7.58 -8.34 -6.05
CA GLY A 75 8.55 -8.46 -7.15
C GLY A 75 8.52 -7.25 -8.08
N ASP A 76 8.35 -7.46 -9.38
CA ASP A 76 8.30 -6.40 -10.40
C ASP A 76 6.88 -5.86 -10.68
N LEU A 77 5.89 -6.25 -9.87
CA LEU A 77 4.51 -5.78 -10.03
C LEU A 77 4.32 -4.34 -9.54
N LEU A 78 5.23 -3.82 -8.71
CA LEU A 78 5.13 -2.50 -8.11
C LEU A 78 6.31 -1.60 -8.45
N ASP A 79 6.08 -0.29 -8.37
CA ASP A 79 7.18 0.66 -8.24
C ASP A 79 7.60 0.74 -6.76
N TYR A 80 8.90 0.84 -6.52
CA TYR A 80 9.47 1.03 -5.18
C TYR A 80 10.24 2.34 -5.09
N ILE A 81 10.15 2.99 -3.93
CA ILE A 81 10.85 4.25 -3.64
C ILE A 81 11.59 4.10 -2.31
N ASP A 82 12.79 4.67 -2.20
CA ASP A 82 13.46 4.77 -0.91
C ASP A 82 12.52 5.49 0.08
N PRO A 83 12.26 4.94 1.29
CA PRO A 83 11.34 5.57 2.23
C PRO A 83 11.82 6.95 2.71
N TRP A 84 13.11 7.29 2.56
CA TRP A 84 13.65 8.61 2.85
C TRP A 84 13.58 9.59 1.67
N ASP A 85 13.25 9.13 0.46
CA ASP A 85 13.11 9.98 -0.73
C ASP A 85 11.73 10.63 -0.78
N VAL A 86 11.51 11.58 0.12
CA VAL A 86 10.24 12.31 0.25
C VAL A 86 9.80 12.96 -1.06
N LEU A 87 10.75 13.48 -1.85
CA LEU A 87 10.45 14.10 -3.14
C LEU A 87 10.02 13.05 -4.17
N GLY A 88 10.73 11.92 -4.26
CA GLY A 88 10.34 10.80 -5.13
C GLY A 88 8.93 10.28 -4.82
N TRP A 89 8.58 10.17 -3.54
CA TRP A 89 7.20 9.82 -3.13
C TRP A 89 6.18 10.84 -3.64
N ALA A 90 6.41 12.13 -3.39
CA ALA A 90 5.49 13.18 -3.81
C ALA A 90 5.32 13.22 -5.33
N GLU A 91 6.42 13.12 -6.09
CA GLU A 91 6.42 13.10 -7.55
C GLU A 91 5.68 11.88 -8.11
N LYS A 92 5.92 10.69 -7.56
CA LYS A 92 5.27 9.47 -8.02
C LYS A 92 3.78 9.45 -7.67
N ILE A 93 3.40 9.91 -6.47
CA ILE A 93 1.98 10.07 -6.08
C ILE A 93 1.29 11.02 -7.06
N ARG A 94 1.91 12.16 -7.36
CA ARG A 94 1.38 13.14 -8.32
C ARG A 94 1.23 12.55 -9.71
N TYR A 95 2.25 11.85 -10.20
CA TYR A 95 2.22 11.16 -11.49
C TYR A 95 1.01 10.22 -11.59
N PHE A 96 0.75 9.41 -10.57
CA PHE A 96 -0.37 8.48 -10.60
C PHE A 96 -1.75 9.14 -10.52
N ILE A 97 -1.88 10.23 -9.76
CA ILE A 97 -3.10 11.04 -9.73
C ILE A 97 -3.36 11.66 -11.12
N ASP A 98 -2.33 12.18 -11.77
CA ASP A 98 -2.44 12.85 -13.06
C ASP A 98 -2.56 11.85 -14.24
N ASN A 99 -2.18 10.57 -14.02
CA ASN A 99 -2.20 9.51 -15.03
C ASN A 99 -2.95 8.25 -14.53
N PRO A 100 -4.29 8.30 -14.35
CA PRO A 100 -5.09 7.17 -13.86
C PRO A 100 -4.89 5.87 -14.64
N ASP A 101 -4.65 5.95 -15.95
CA ASP A 101 -4.47 4.76 -16.78
C ASP A 101 -3.17 4.01 -16.46
N ALA A 102 -2.17 4.69 -15.89
CA ALA A 102 -0.95 4.06 -15.43
C ALA A 102 -1.22 3.11 -14.24
N ILE A 103 -2.15 3.48 -13.35
CA ILE A 103 -2.63 2.61 -12.26
C ILE A 103 -3.39 1.43 -12.85
N LYS A 104 -4.38 1.68 -13.73
CA LYS A 104 -5.20 0.60 -14.32
C LYS A 104 -4.37 -0.45 -15.05
N GLN A 105 -3.30 -0.04 -15.73
CA GLN A 105 -2.38 -0.97 -16.39
C GLN A 105 -1.65 -1.88 -15.39
N ARG A 106 -1.21 -1.31 -14.25
CA ARG A 106 -0.57 -2.07 -13.17
C ARG A 106 -1.56 -2.99 -12.47
N GLU A 107 -2.78 -2.52 -12.18
CA GLU A 107 -3.84 -3.35 -11.59
C GLU A 107 -4.22 -4.53 -12.49
N LYS A 108 -4.27 -4.35 -13.81
CA LYS A 108 -4.46 -5.47 -14.76
C LYS A 108 -3.33 -6.50 -14.70
N ARG A 109 -2.07 -6.05 -14.55
CA ARG A 109 -0.94 -6.96 -14.35
C ARG A 109 -1.06 -7.69 -13.01
N ILE A 110 -1.39 -6.99 -11.94
CA ILE A 110 -1.61 -7.59 -10.61
C ILE A 110 -2.69 -8.67 -10.70
N GLU A 111 -3.84 -8.39 -11.31
CA GLU A 111 -4.93 -9.36 -11.47
C GLU A 111 -4.49 -10.61 -12.26
N ALA A 112 -3.61 -10.45 -13.25
CA ALA A 112 -3.14 -11.54 -14.09
C ALA A 112 -1.98 -12.35 -13.47
N GLU A 113 -1.08 -11.69 -12.74
CA GLU A 113 0.24 -12.21 -12.35
C GLU A 113 0.33 -12.49 -10.85
N TYR A 114 -0.36 -11.73 -9.98
CA TYR A 114 -0.23 -11.89 -8.54
C TYR A 114 -0.94 -13.14 -8.03
N LYS A 115 -0.23 -13.93 -7.21
CA LYS A 115 -0.77 -15.09 -6.53
C LYS A 115 -0.53 -14.95 -5.04
N SER A 116 -1.61 -14.75 -4.29
CA SER A 116 -1.54 -14.69 -2.84
C SER A 116 -1.16 -16.06 -2.27
N THR A 117 -0.15 -16.10 -1.40
CA THR A 117 0.21 -17.29 -0.63
C THR A 117 -0.89 -17.61 0.37
N LYS A 118 -1.49 -18.79 0.24
CA LYS A 118 -2.56 -19.20 1.16
C LYS A 118 -1.96 -19.80 2.43
N TRP A 119 -2.61 -19.55 3.57
CA TRP A 119 -2.22 -20.16 4.84
C TRP A 119 -2.16 -21.70 4.79
N SER A 120 -3.01 -22.33 3.99
CA SER A 120 -2.98 -23.78 3.75
C SER A 120 -1.69 -24.25 3.06
N GLU A 121 -1.13 -23.44 2.17
CA GLU A 121 0.11 -23.73 1.44
C GLU A 121 1.31 -23.62 2.39
N THR A 122 1.35 -22.56 3.21
CA THR A 122 2.35 -22.40 4.28
C THR A 122 2.26 -23.53 5.31
N ALA A 123 1.06 -23.92 5.73
CA ALA A 123 0.88 -25.03 6.66
C ALA A 123 1.41 -26.35 6.08
N ALA A 124 1.14 -26.61 4.79
CA ALA A 124 1.65 -27.80 4.11
C ALA A 124 3.18 -27.80 3.98
N SER A 125 3.83 -26.64 3.76
CA SER A 125 5.30 -26.58 3.63
C SER A 125 6.06 -26.86 4.93
N VAL A 126 5.44 -26.62 6.09
CA VAL A 126 6.05 -26.85 7.41
C VAL A 126 5.82 -28.28 7.92
N LEU A 127 4.77 -28.94 7.45
CA LEU A 127 4.40 -30.30 7.88
C LEU A 127 5.10 -31.42 7.08
N ASN A 128 5.88 -31.07 6.07
CA ASN A 128 6.75 -31.99 5.32
C ASN A 128 8.14 -32.09 5.95
#